data_AF-A0A2D7Q4B5-F1
#
_entry.id   AF-A0A2D7Q4B5-F1
#
_cell.length_a   1.000
_cell.length_b   1.000
_cell.length_c   1.000
_cell.angle_alpha   90.00
_cell.angle_beta   90.00
_cell.angle_gamma   90.00
#
_symmetry.space_group_name_H-M   'P 1'
#
loop_
_entity.id
_entity.type
_entity.pdbx_description
1 polymer ?
#
loop_
_entity_poly.entity_id
_entity_poly.type
_entity_poly.pdbx_seq_one_letter_code
_entity_poly.pdbx_strand_id
1 'polypeptide(L)'
;MAYEWDNKKPTAQMLGRWQPFHDGHYALFQEIIKKTGQVCIQIRDVQGVDDNPFDFETVKKNIEEKLNPEFEGRFKIMLVPNITNICYGRGVGYKIEEVVLSEEIQKISATKIRAKMREDGDLK
;
A
#
# COMPACT_ATOMS: atom_id res chain seq x y z
N MET A 1 3.93 20.37 15.71
CA MET A 1 3.35 20.73 14.41
C MET A 1 3.00 19.46 13.67
N ALA A 2 1.86 19.41 13.00
CA ALA A 2 1.52 18.28 12.12
C ALA A 2 2.62 18.11 11.06
N TYR A 3 2.88 16.89 10.61
CA TYR A 3 3.86 16.67 9.55
C TYR A 3 3.31 17.23 8.24
N GLU A 4 4.09 18.08 7.57
CA GLU A 4 3.72 18.62 6.27
C GLU A 4 4.51 17.91 5.17
N TRP A 5 3.78 17.39 4.18
CA TRP A 5 4.36 16.74 3.02
C TRP A 5 5.23 17.70 2.22
N ASP A 6 6.43 17.25 1.82
CA ASP A 6 7.31 18.00 0.92
C ASP A 6 7.82 17.10 -0.20
N ASN A 7 7.46 17.41 -1.45
CA ASN A 7 7.88 16.64 -2.63
C ASN A 7 9.42 16.61 -2.83
N LYS A 8 10.19 17.49 -2.18
CA LYS A 8 11.66 17.51 -2.26
C LYS A 8 12.33 16.61 -1.22
N LYS A 9 11.61 16.14 -0.19
CA LYS A 9 12.16 15.25 0.83
C LYS A 9 12.29 13.82 0.29
N PRO A 10 13.25 13.03 0.82
CA PRO A 10 13.31 11.59 0.57
C PRO A 10 11.93 10.96 0.77
N THR A 11 11.54 10.07 -0.13
CA THR A 11 10.22 9.44 -0.14
C THR A 11 10.38 7.98 -0.53
N ALA A 12 9.82 7.07 0.26
CA ALA A 12 9.77 5.66 -0.10
C ALA A 12 8.48 5.36 -0.89
N GLN A 13 8.55 4.40 -1.81
CA GLN A 13 7.40 3.96 -2.61
C GLN A 13 6.81 2.67 -2.01
N MET A 14 5.48 2.58 -1.98
CA MET A 14 4.73 1.34 -1.77
C MET A 14 3.78 1.12 -2.94
N LEU A 15 4.10 0.19 -3.84
CA LEU A 15 3.26 -0.15 -5.00
C LEU A 15 2.50 -1.46 -4.74
N GLY A 16 1.18 -1.45 -4.95
CA GLY A 16 0.37 -2.65 -4.73
C GLY A 16 -1.06 -2.54 -5.26
N ARG A 17 -1.80 -3.64 -5.13
CA ARG A 17 -3.24 -3.70 -5.45
C ARG A 17 -4.10 -3.32 -4.25
N TRP A 18 -3.67 -3.75 -3.06
CA TRP A 18 -4.32 -3.45 -1.77
C TRP A 18 -5.79 -3.88 -1.71
N GLN A 19 -6.07 -5.13 -2.08
CA GLN A 19 -7.41 -5.68 -2.29
C GLN A 19 -7.80 -6.74 -1.23
N PRO A 20 -8.07 -6.40 0.04
CA PRO A 20 -8.08 -5.07 0.63
C PRO A 20 -6.73 -4.69 1.26
N PHE A 21 -6.59 -3.44 1.69
CA PHE A 21 -5.54 -3.03 2.63
C PHE A 21 -5.78 -3.72 3.98
N HIS A 22 -4.73 -4.26 4.62
CA HIS A 22 -4.86 -5.13 5.81
C HIS A 22 -3.66 -4.95 6.73
N ASP A 23 -3.68 -5.60 7.90
CA ASP A 23 -2.67 -5.39 8.95
C ASP A 23 -1.24 -5.71 8.51
N GLY A 24 -1.06 -6.70 7.63
CA GLY A 24 0.26 -6.94 7.01
C GLY A 24 0.78 -5.76 6.19
N HIS A 25 -0.08 -5.06 5.46
CA HIS A 25 0.30 -3.85 4.72
C HIS A 25 0.55 -2.66 5.65
N TYR A 26 -0.18 -2.56 6.76
CA TYR A 26 0.04 -1.56 7.79
C TYR A 26 1.41 -1.74 8.47
N ALA A 27 1.76 -2.97 8.88
CA ALA A 27 3.07 -3.28 9.43
C ALA A 27 4.21 -2.99 8.42
N LEU A 28 4.00 -3.32 7.13
CA LEU A 28 4.92 -2.97 6.06
C LEU A 28 5.13 -1.44 5.98
N PHE A 29 4.05 -0.66 6.02
CA PHE A 29 4.11 0.79 6.03
C PHE A 29 4.91 1.33 7.23
N GLN A 30 4.68 0.78 8.42
CA GLN A 30 5.40 1.20 9.64
C GLN A 30 6.91 0.98 9.54
N GLU A 31 7.39 -0.05 8.84
CA GLU A 31 8.83 -0.23 8.61
C GLU A 31 9.35 0.69 7.50
N ILE A 32 8.57 0.92 6.44
CA ILE A 32 8.99 1.76 5.32
C ILE A 32 9.06 3.24 5.72
N ILE A 33 8.10 3.74 6.48
CA ILE A 33 8.02 5.16 6.90
C ILE A 33 9.24 5.57 7.74
N LYS A 34 9.87 4.64 8.47
CA LYS A 34 11.10 4.89 9.26
C LYS A 34 12.30 5.27 8.39
N LYS A 35 12.31 4.89 7.10
CA LYS A 35 13.44 5.12 6.19
C LYS A 35 13.53 6.57 5.71
N THR A 36 12.38 7.19 5.43
CA THR A 36 12.31 8.48 4.73
C THR A 36 11.43 9.52 5.44
N GLY A 37 10.60 9.10 6.39
CA GLY A 37 9.65 9.96 7.09
C GLY A 37 8.36 10.25 6.30
N GLN A 38 8.36 10.02 4.98
CA GLN A 38 7.16 10.07 4.14
C GLN A 38 7.12 8.95 3.08
N VAL A 39 5.91 8.51 2.73
CA VAL A 39 5.67 7.37 1.82
C VAL A 39 4.68 7.73 0.72
N CYS A 40 5.01 7.39 -0.52
CA CYS A 40 4.10 7.44 -1.66
C CYS A 40 3.49 6.05 -1.89
N ILE A 41 2.22 5.90 -1.56
CA ILE A 41 1.44 4.68 -1.76
C ILE A 41 0.79 4.74 -3.14
N GLN A 42 1.08 3.76 -3.98
CA GLN A 42 0.56 3.64 -5.34
C GLN A 42 -0.41 2.46 -5.40
N ILE A 43 -1.65 2.75 -5.81
CA ILE A 43 -2.72 1.78 -6.00
C ILE A 43 -2.78 1.46 -7.49
N ARG A 44 -2.55 0.19 -7.85
CA ARG A 44 -2.73 -0.28 -9.23
C ARG A 44 -4.21 -0.27 -9.61
N ASP A 45 -4.51 0.26 -10.79
CA ASP A 45 -5.83 0.25 -11.40
C ASP A 45 -6.17 -1.15 -11.94
N VAL A 46 -6.77 -1.98 -11.10
CA VAL A 46 -7.01 -3.42 -11.37
C VAL A 46 -8.42 -3.88 -11.00
N GLN A 47 -9.35 -2.98 -10.69
CA GLN A 47 -10.70 -3.40 -10.36
C GLN A 47 -11.29 -4.23 -11.51
N GLY A 48 -11.87 -5.38 -11.18
CA GLY A 48 -12.49 -6.29 -12.16
C GLY A 48 -11.48 -7.09 -13.01
N VAL A 49 -10.18 -6.89 -12.84
CA VAL A 49 -9.15 -7.80 -13.35
C VAL A 49 -8.93 -8.87 -12.29
N ASP A 50 -9.04 -10.15 -12.64
CA ASP A 50 -8.90 -11.27 -11.69
C ASP A 50 -9.76 -11.07 -10.41
N ASP A 51 -9.25 -11.52 -9.26
CA ASP A 51 -9.89 -11.37 -7.95
C ASP A 51 -9.51 -10.03 -7.27
N ASN A 52 -9.89 -8.92 -7.91
CA ASN A 52 -9.70 -7.56 -7.39
C ASN A 52 -11.05 -6.82 -7.35
N PRO A 53 -11.82 -6.95 -6.26
CA PRO A 53 -13.21 -6.49 -6.21
C PRO A 53 -13.38 -4.98 -5.93
N PHE A 54 -12.42 -4.33 -5.28
CA PHE A 54 -12.57 -2.95 -4.81
C PHE A 54 -12.05 -1.94 -5.85
N ASP A 55 -12.76 -0.83 -5.99
CA ASP A 55 -12.30 0.31 -6.78
C ASP A 55 -11.21 1.13 -6.05
N PHE A 56 -10.62 2.08 -6.77
CA PHE A 56 -9.60 2.96 -6.23
C PHE A 56 -10.06 3.73 -4.99
N GLU A 57 -11.27 4.28 -4.99
CA GLU A 57 -11.76 5.11 -3.88
C GLU A 57 -12.00 4.29 -2.61
N THR A 58 -12.51 3.06 -2.75
CA THR A 58 -12.66 2.12 -1.63
C THR A 58 -11.31 1.75 -1.03
N VAL A 59 -10.33 1.40 -1.88
CA VAL A 59 -8.99 1.07 -1.41
C VAL A 59 -8.32 2.27 -0.74
N LYS A 60 -8.41 3.44 -1.36
CA LYS A 60 -7.87 4.70 -0.84
C LYS A 60 -8.46 5.01 0.54
N LYS A 61 -9.79 4.96 0.67
CA LYS A 61 -10.49 5.18 1.93
C LYS A 61 -10.02 4.21 3.03
N ASN A 62 -9.89 2.92 2.72
CA ASN A 62 -9.42 1.92 3.67
C ASN A 62 -7.99 2.20 4.16
N ILE A 63 -7.12 2.71 3.28
CA ILE A 63 -5.75 3.10 3.63
C ILE A 63 -5.78 4.35 4.52
N GLU A 64 -6.55 5.37 4.14
CA GLU A 64 -6.70 6.61 4.91
C GLU A 64 -7.24 6.36 6.32
N GLU A 65 -8.31 5.58 6.45
CA GLU A 65 -8.89 5.21 7.76
C GLU A 65 -7.89 4.49 8.66
N LYS A 66 -7.03 3.64 8.08
CA LYS A 66 -6.03 2.89 8.84
C LYS A 66 -4.80 3.71 9.22
N LEU A 67 -4.38 4.66 8.36
CA LEU A 67 -3.11 5.38 8.52
C LEU A 67 -3.26 6.79 9.11
N ASN A 68 -4.35 7.51 8.83
CA ASN A 68 -4.54 8.88 9.31
C ASN A 68 -4.45 9.03 10.84
N PRO A 69 -4.92 8.08 11.68
CA PRO A 69 -4.82 8.24 13.14
C PRO A 69 -3.39 8.49 13.67
N GLU A 70 -2.36 8.02 12.95
CA GLU A 70 -0.96 8.14 13.40
C GLU A 70 -0.03 8.83 12.38
N PHE A 71 -0.37 8.78 11.10
CA PHE A 71 0.53 9.13 10.00
C PHE A 71 -0.04 10.20 9.07
N GLU A 72 -1.07 10.94 9.49
CA GLU A 72 -1.63 12.05 8.72
C GLU A 72 -0.52 13.00 8.22
N GLY A 73 -0.61 13.38 6.94
CA GLY A 73 0.37 14.22 6.25
C GLY A 73 1.68 13.53 5.86
N ARG A 74 1.94 12.30 6.32
CA ARG A 74 3.17 11.55 6.02
C ARG A 74 3.06 10.62 4.83
N PHE A 75 1.89 10.49 4.22
CA PHE A 75 1.72 9.68 3.03
C PHE A 75 0.90 10.39 1.97
N LYS A 76 1.11 9.98 0.72
CA LYS A 76 0.26 10.31 -0.43
C LYS A 76 -0.21 9.04 -1.09
N ILE A 77 -1.45 9.03 -1.54
CA ILE A 77 -2.04 7.94 -2.30
C ILE A 77 -2.19 8.37 -3.75
N MET A 78 -1.75 7.54 -4.70
CA MET A 78 -1.88 7.80 -6.13
C MET A 78 -2.44 6.58 -6.85
N LEU A 79 -3.41 6.80 -7.74
CA LEU A 79 -3.81 5.80 -8.73
C LEU A 79 -2.72 5.70 -9.79
N VAL A 80 -2.33 4.47 -10.14
CA VAL A 80 -1.38 4.19 -11.22
C VAL A 80 -1.94 3.09 -12.12
N PRO A 81 -1.50 2.98 -13.39
CA PRO A 81 -1.87 1.84 -14.23
C PRO A 81 -1.52 0.49 -13.57
N ASN A 82 -1.95 -0.60 -14.20
CA ASN A 82 -1.61 -1.95 -13.77
C ASN A 82 -0.10 -2.27 -13.95
N ILE A 83 0.77 -1.66 -13.15
CA ILE A 83 2.23 -1.81 -13.22
C ILE A 83 2.59 -3.23 -12.76
N THR A 84 3.10 -4.03 -13.70
CA THR A 84 3.54 -5.41 -13.47
C THR A 84 5.06 -5.55 -13.38
N ASN A 85 5.80 -4.58 -13.91
CA ASN A 85 7.26 -4.64 -14.02
C ASN A 85 7.86 -3.29 -13.59
N ILE A 86 8.88 -3.34 -12.73
CA ILE A 86 9.73 -2.20 -12.39
C ILE A 86 11.06 -2.41 -13.12
N CYS A 87 11.24 -1.72 -14.24
CA CYS A 87 12.44 -1.80 -15.06
C CYS A 87 13.36 -0.61 -14.76
N TYR A 88 14.65 -0.85 -14.59
CA TYR A 88 15.62 0.20 -14.25
C TYR A 88 16.96 0.02 -14.95
N GLY A 89 17.64 1.13 -15.21
CA GLY A 89 18.94 1.18 -15.87
C GLY A 89 20.10 1.37 -14.90
N ARG A 90 21.28 1.68 -15.45
CA ARG A 90 22.47 2.01 -14.65
C ARG A 90 22.30 3.41 -14.06
N GLY A 91 22.52 3.55 -12.74
CA GLY A 91 22.64 4.87 -12.09
C GLY A 91 21.32 5.64 -11.94
N VAL A 92 20.18 4.94 -11.76
CA VAL A 92 18.84 5.54 -11.65
C VAL A 92 18.60 6.45 -10.43
N GLY A 93 19.56 6.54 -9.51
CA GLY A 93 19.50 7.47 -8.38
C GLY A 93 18.55 7.07 -7.24
N TYR A 94 17.95 5.88 -7.30
CA TYR A 94 17.14 5.31 -6.22
C TYR A 94 17.63 3.91 -5.82
N LYS A 95 17.17 3.44 -4.65
CA LYS A 95 17.44 2.09 -4.13
C LYS A 95 16.21 1.21 -4.34
N ILE A 96 16.45 -0.08 -4.63
CA ILE A 96 15.45 -1.14 -4.54
C ILE A 96 15.76 -1.91 -3.26
N GLU A 97 14.78 -1.99 -2.36
CA GLU A 97 14.92 -2.65 -1.07
C GLU A 97 13.72 -3.56 -0.81
N GLU A 98 13.99 -4.78 -0.36
CA GLU A 98 12.96 -5.69 0.18
C GLU A 98 12.83 -5.46 1.69
N VAL A 99 11.60 -5.34 2.18
CA VAL A 99 11.32 -5.28 3.62
C VAL A 99 10.73 -6.62 4.05
N VAL A 100 11.50 -7.36 4.84
CA VAL A 100 11.10 -8.68 5.36
C VAL A 100 10.45 -8.48 6.73
N LEU A 101 9.17 -8.85 6.84
CA LEU A 101 8.41 -8.83 8.10
C LEU A 101 8.47 -10.19 8.80
N SER A 102 7.97 -10.27 10.04
CA SER A 102 7.89 -11.56 10.75
C SER A 102 7.01 -12.57 10.02
N GLU A 103 7.27 -13.86 10.21
CA GLU A 103 6.47 -14.93 9.58
C GLU A 103 4.99 -14.84 9.92
N GLU A 104 4.65 -14.43 11.14
CA GLU A 104 3.25 -14.25 11.57
C GLU A 104 2.54 -13.18 10.74
N ILE A 105 3.20 -12.04 10.51
CA ILE A 105 2.65 -10.96 9.70
C ILE A 105 2.53 -11.38 8.23
N GLN A 106 3.53 -12.10 7.71
CA GLN A 106 3.52 -12.59 6.34
C GLN A 106 2.40 -13.62 6.07
N LYS A 107 1.86 -14.27 7.12
CA LYS A 107 0.71 -15.19 6.99
C LYS A 107 -0.63 -14.48 6.77
N ILE A 108 -0.71 -13.17 7.01
CA ILE A 108 -1.91 -12.36 6.74
C ILE A 108 -2.08 -12.28 5.22
N SER A 109 -3.22 -12.77 4.73
CA SER A 109 -3.47 -12.93 3.29
C SER A 109 -4.74 -12.22 2.86
N ALA A 110 -4.60 -11.28 1.93
CA ALA A 110 -5.73 -10.63 1.26
C ALA A 110 -6.70 -11.66 0.64
N THR A 111 -6.20 -12.77 0.09
CA THR A 111 -7.05 -13.83 -0.48
C THR A 111 -7.92 -14.49 0.58
N LYS A 112 -7.36 -14.83 1.75
CA LYS A 112 -8.13 -15.41 2.85
C LYS A 112 -9.16 -14.42 3.39
N ILE A 113 -8.81 -13.13 3.45
CA ILE A 113 -9.71 -12.06 3.86
C ILE A 113 -10.88 -11.95 2.87
N ARG A 114 -10.63 -11.87 1.56
CA ARG A 114 -11.70 -11.83 0.55
C ARG A 114 -12.58 -13.07 0.57
N ALA A 115 -12.01 -14.26 0.79
CA ALA A 115 -12.80 -15.48 0.94
C ALA A 115 -13.78 -15.38 2.12
N LYS A 116 -13.29 -14.94 3.28
CA LYS A 116 -14.14 -14.71 4.46
C LYS A 116 -15.21 -13.65 4.21
N MET A 117 -14.89 -12.54 3.56
CA MET A 117 -15.88 -11.51 3.21
C MET A 117 -17.02 -12.06 2.33
N ARG A 118 -16.73 -13.05 1.46
CA ARG A 118 -17.78 -13.72 0.67
C ARG A 118 -18.63 -14.67 1.51
N GLU A 119 -18.00 -15.40 2.44
CA GLU A 119 -18.71 -16.25 3.41
C GLU A 119 -19.66 -15.42 4.28
N ASP A 120 -19.23 -14.23 4.69
CA ASP A 120 -19.98 -13.30 5.53
C ASP A 120 -21.02 -12.48 4.73
N GLY A 121 -20.99 -12.54 3.39
CA GLY A 121 -21.92 -11.82 2.49
C GLY A 121 -21.57 -10.36 2.21
N ASP A 122 -20.42 -9.88 2.70
CA ASP A 122 -19.90 -8.53 2.48
C ASP A 122 -19.32 -8.33 1.07
N LEU A 123 -18.97 -9.43 0.39
CA LEU A 123 -18.46 -9.43 -0.97
C LEU A 123 -19.25 -10.41 -1.84
N LYS A 124 -19.61 -9.96 -3.05
CA LYS A 124 -20.31 -10.78 -4.05
C LYS A 124 -19.40 -11.82 -4.71
#